data_AF-A0A973CN72-F1
#
_entry.id   AF-A0A973CN72-F1
#
_cell.length_a   1.000
_cell.length_b   1.000
_cell.length_c   1.000
_cell.angle_alpha   90.00
_cell.angle_beta   90.00
_cell.angle_gamma   90.00
#
_symmetry.space_group_name_H-M   'P 1'
#
loop_
_entity.id
_entity.type
_entity.pdbx_description
1 polymer ?
#
loop_
_entity_poly.entity_id
_entity_poly.type
_entity_poly.pdbx_seq_one_letter_code
_entity_poly.pdbx_strand_id
1 'polypeptide(L)'
;MKIFKYKADRVPVILFVALFALDLLVFYFANQPWMVIAWLFIGIFPKTCVCAFGHHHQHLNTFHQPIVNRLYEIIIAFETGITSQAWFLHHVVGHHKNYLDQTKDESRWMREDGTTMGEVEYSVSVAVTGYPRAAGVGFRFPKHMRIFLSMILVQIVLLTGLFYYNWFNALFVFLLPMVISLYITAWHTYYHHAGIHSDDDFSASYNCMHRWY
;
A
#
# COMPACT_ATOMS: atom_id res chain seq x y z
N MET A 1 -18.16 4.99 -23.96
CA MET A 1 -17.49 3.82 -23.36
C MET A 1 -17.53 3.92 -21.84
N LYS A 2 -17.79 2.83 -21.12
CA LYS A 2 -17.61 2.78 -19.66
C LYS A 2 -16.12 2.64 -19.36
N ILE A 3 -15.51 3.64 -18.72
CA ILE A 3 -14.07 3.67 -18.39
C ILE A 3 -13.77 2.76 -17.18
N PHE A 4 -14.60 2.87 -16.14
CA PHE A 4 -14.53 2.06 -14.92
C PHE A 4 -15.19 0.70 -15.10
N LYS A 5 -14.64 -0.33 -14.45
CA LYS A 5 -15.29 -1.64 -14.35
C LYS A 5 -16.49 -1.60 -13.41
N TYR A 6 -16.34 -0.97 -12.25
CA TYR A 6 -17.41 -0.85 -11.26
C TYR A 6 -17.78 0.61 -11.03
N LYS A 7 -19.07 0.86 -10.77
CA LYS A 7 -19.55 2.22 -10.46
C LYS A 7 -19.02 2.70 -9.10
N ALA A 8 -18.80 1.77 -8.17
CA ALA A 8 -18.29 2.05 -6.83
C ALA A 8 -16.89 2.70 -6.87
N ASP A 9 -16.10 2.41 -7.90
CA ASP A 9 -14.73 2.91 -8.04
C ASP A 9 -14.64 4.41 -8.35
N ARG A 10 -15.72 5.01 -8.84
CA ARG A 10 -15.69 6.38 -9.39
C ARG A 10 -15.32 7.41 -8.34
N VAL A 11 -16.00 7.39 -7.19
CA VAL A 11 -15.80 8.39 -6.14
C VAL A 11 -14.42 8.22 -5.47
N PRO A 12 -14.01 7.02 -5.03
CA PRO A 12 -12.68 6.82 -4.45
C PRO A 12 -11.56 7.26 -5.40
N VAL A 13 -11.63 6.86 -6.67
CA VAL A 13 -10.61 7.24 -7.66
C VAL A 13 -10.53 8.76 -7.85
N ILE A 14 -11.66 9.45 -7.94
CA ILE A 14 -11.67 10.92 -8.05
C ILE A 14 -11.00 11.55 -6.82
N LEU A 15 -11.32 11.06 -5.62
CA LEU A 15 -10.76 11.58 -4.38
C LEU A 15 -9.24 11.34 -4.30
N PHE A 16 -8.75 10.18 -4.72
CA PHE A 16 -7.33 9.86 -4.65
C PHE A 16 -6.52 10.62 -5.71
N VAL A 17 -7.09 10.78 -6.91
CA VAL A 17 -6.48 11.64 -7.94
C VAL A 17 -6.46 13.10 -7.48
N ALA A 18 -7.51 13.57 -6.80
CA ALA A 18 -7.56 14.93 -6.25
C ALA A 18 -6.54 15.12 -5.12
N LEU A 19 -6.37 14.14 -4.23
CA LEU A 19 -5.36 14.17 -3.17
C LEU A 19 -3.95 14.24 -3.76
N PHE A 20 -3.67 13.44 -4.79
CA PHE A 20 -2.37 13.46 -5.47
C PHE A 20 -2.13 14.77 -6.23
N ALA A 21 -3.18 15.35 -6.80
CA ALA A 21 -3.09 16.69 -7.39
C ALA A 21 -2.75 17.75 -6.32
N LEU A 22 -3.32 17.65 -5.11
CA LEU A 22 -2.95 18.50 -3.98
C LEU A 22 -1.50 18.27 -3.55
N ASP A 23 -1.02 17.03 -3.49
CA ASP A 23 0.39 16.73 -3.23
C ASP A 23 1.29 17.44 -4.24
N LEU A 24 0.97 17.37 -5.53
CA LEU A 24 1.73 18.09 -6.57
C LEU A 24 1.66 19.60 -6.39
N LEU A 25 0.49 20.16 -6.03
CA LEU A 25 0.36 21.59 -5.77
C LEU A 25 1.23 22.02 -4.58
N VAL A 26 1.23 21.27 -3.47
CA VAL A 26 2.13 21.56 -2.35
C VAL A 26 3.58 21.42 -2.77
N PHE A 27 3.93 20.35 -3.50
CA PHE A 27 5.29 20.11 -3.95
C PHE A 27 5.85 21.27 -4.82
N TYR A 28 5.07 21.81 -5.75
CA TYR A 28 5.55 22.86 -6.66
C TYR A 28 5.38 24.28 -6.11
N PHE A 29 4.39 24.55 -5.26
CA PHE A 29 4.03 25.93 -4.88
C PHE A 29 4.24 26.27 -3.41
N ALA A 30 4.53 25.29 -2.53
CA ALA A 30 4.86 25.59 -1.15
C ALA A 30 6.27 26.22 -1.06
N ASN A 31 6.30 27.50 -0.74
CA ASN A 31 7.53 28.30 -0.69
C ASN A 31 8.18 28.35 0.70
N GLN A 32 7.53 27.78 1.71
CA GLN A 32 8.00 27.82 3.10
C GLN A 32 8.08 26.41 3.67
N PRO A 33 9.19 26.02 4.35
CA PRO A 33 9.36 24.67 4.87
C PRO A 33 8.21 24.18 5.77
N TRP A 34 7.67 25.08 6.59
CA TRP A 34 6.56 24.74 7.49
C TRP A 34 5.29 24.31 6.75
N MET A 35 5.03 24.81 5.54
CA MET A 35 3.85 24.44 4.75
C MET A 35 3.91 22.97 4.33
N VAL A 36 5.09 22.53 3.91
CA VAL A 36 5.34 21.15 3.48
C VAL A 36 5.31 20.19 4.65
N ILE A 37 5.90 20.59 5.78
CA ILE A 37 5.85 19.83 7.03
C ILE A 37 4.41 19.73 7.55
N ALA A 38 3.65 20.81 7.52
CA ALA A 38 2.23 20.79 7.90
C ALA A 38 1.42 19.87 6.97
N TRP A 39 1.73 19.88 5.67
CA TRP A 39 1.09 18.98 4.71
C TRP A 39 1.37 17.50 4.98
N LEU A 40 2.58 17.12 5.42
CA LEU A 40 2.86 15.75 5.88
C LEU A 40 1.88 15.33 6.98
N PHE A 41 1.72 16.15 8.03
CA PHE A 41 0.87 15.81 9.17
C PHE A 41 -0.63 15.81 8.82
N ILE A 42 -1.10 16.73 7.99
CA ILE A 42 -2.50 16.79 7.59
C ILE A 42 -2.82 15.71 6.54
N GLY A 43 -1.91 15.51 5.59
CA GLY A 43 -2.06 14.62 4.45
C GLY A 43 -2.02 13.14 4.83
N ILE A 44 -1.44 12.76 5.98
CA ILE A 44 -1.37 11.35 6.39
C ILE A 44 -2.75 10.76 6.70
N PHE A 45 -3.69 11.57 7.18
CA PHE A 45 -5.05 11.12 7.50
C PHE A 45 -5.81 10.64 6.25
N PRO A 46 -6.00 11.45 5.19
CA PRO A 46 -6.64 10.95 3.98
C PRO A 46 -5.83 9.86 3.29
N LYS A 47 -4.49 9.90 3.34
CA LYS A 47 -3.61 8.82 2.84
C LYS A 47 -3.88 7.48 3.52
N THR A 48 -4.16 7.47 4.83
CA THR A 48 -4.55 6.25 5.55
C THR A 48 -5.86 5.66 5.01
N CYS A 49 -6.81 6.49 4.59
CA CYS A 49 -8.02 6.02 3.90
C CYS A 49 -7.69 5.42 2.52
N VAL A 50 -6.73 6.01 1.78
CA VAL A 50 -6.22 5.43 0.53
C VAL A 50 -5.58 4.07 0.79
N CYS A 51 -4.79 3.93 1.87
CA CYS A 51 -4.19 2.67 2.27
C CYS A 51 -5.25 1.59 2.53
N ALA A 52 -6.27 1.91 3.33
CA ALA A 52 -7.36 0.97 3.63
C ALA A 52 -8.11 0.54 2.36
N PHE A 53 -8.42 1.50 1.48
CA PHE A 53 -9.05 1.18 0.20
C PHE A 53 -8.14 0.35 -0.70
N GLY A 54 -6.85 0.70 -0.79
CA GLY A 54 -5.86 -0.02 -1.57
C GLY A 54 -5.68 -1.46 -1.08
N HIS A 55 -5.58 -1.65 0.23
CA HIS A 55 -5.50 -2.96 0.87
C HIS A 55 -6.70 -3.84 0.50
N HIS A 56 -7.93 -3.33 0.55
CA HIS A 56 -9.12 -4.15 0.29
C HIS A 56 -9.50 -4.28 -1.19
N HIS A 57 -9.13 -3.31 -2.04
CA HIS A 57 -9.68 -3.18 -3.38
C HIS A 57 -8.64 -3.31 -4.51
N GLN A 58 -7.34 -3.13 -4.22
CA GLN A 58 -6.28 -3.18 -5.23
C GLN A 58 -5.91 -4.61 -5.65
N HIS A 59 -6.73 -5.61 -5.33
CA HIS A 59 -6.61 -6.97 -5.88
C HIS A 59 -7.11 -7.07 -7.32
N LEU A 60 -7.89 -6.09 -7.79
CA LEU A 60 -8.53 -6.08 -9.10
C LEU A 60 -8.20 -4.81 -9.88
N ASN A 61 -8.28 -4.91 -11.21
CA ASN A 61 -8.17 -3.74 -12.08
C ASN A 61 -9.44 -2.88 -11.97
N THR A 62 -9.27 -1.62 -11.57
CA THR A 62 -10.30 -0.56 -11.50
C THR A 62 -10.89 -0.20 -12.86
N PHE A 63 -10.05 -0.15 -13.90
CA PHE A 63 -10.44 0.28 -15.24
C PHE A 63 -10.45 -0.88 -16.23
N HIS A 64 -11.27 -0.76 -17.28
CA HIS A 64 -11.22 -1.72 -18.39
C HIS A 64 -9.92 -1.63 -19.18
N GLN A 65 -9.35 -0.43 -19.31
CA GLN A 65 -8.14 -0.17 -20.08
C GLN A 65 -6.88 -0.42 -19.23
N PRO A 66 -5.97 -1.34 -19.63
CA PRO A 66 -4.79 -1.68 -18.82
C PRO A 66 -3.90 -0.49 -18.49
N ILE A 67 -3.66 0.41 -19.45
CA ILE A 67 -2.78 1.57 -19.27
C ILE A 67 -3.31 2.54 -18.20
N VAL A 68 -4.63 2.72 -18.12
CA VAL A 68 -5.25 3.61 -17.12
C VAL A 68 -5.07 3.04 -15.72
N ASN A 69 -5.09 1.71 -15.56
CA ASN A 69 -4.72 1.09 -14.28
C ASN A 69 -3.27 1.40 -13.93
N ARG A 70 -2.33 1.20 -14.87
CA ARG A 70 -0.89 1.48 -14.64
C ARG A 70 -0.65 2.91 -14.15
N LEU A 71 -1.28 3.89 -14.80
CA LEU A 71 -1.19 5.30 -14.40
C LEU A 71 -1.79 5.54 -13.01
N TYR A 72 -2.92 4.92 -12.72
CA TYR A 72 -3.57 5.06 -11.42
C TYR A 72 -2.76 4.44 -10.29
N GLU A 73 -2.12 3.30 -10.47
CA GLU A 73 -1.31 2.72 -9.39
C GLU A 73 0.09 3.37 -9.23
N ILE A 74 0.51 4.29 -10.11
CA ILE A 74 1.57 5.26 -9.79
C ILE A 74 1.07 6.24 -8.71
N ILE A 75 -0.15 6.74 -8.88
CA ILE A 75 -0.79 7.63 -7.89
C ILE A 75 -0.91 6.91 -6.55
N ILE A 76 -1.45 5.70 -6.55
CA ILE A 76 -1.57 4.91 -5.32
C ILE A 76 -0.20 4.62 -4.69
N ALA A 77 0.84 4.38 -5.49
CA ALA A 77 2.17 4.17 -4.95
C ALA A 77 2.70 5.41 -4.23
N PHE A 78 2.49 6.62 -4.76
CA PHE A 78 2.88 7.86 -4.09
C PHE A 78 2.08 8.14 -2.81
N GLU A 79 0.81 7.76 -2.77
CA GLU A 79 -0.04 7.97 -1.59
C GLU A 79 0.24 6.96 -0.46
N THR A 80 0.57 5.72 -0.84
CA THR A 80 0.57 4.58 0.11
C THR A 80 1.93 3.92 0.33
N GLY A 81 2.90 4.14 -0.57
CA GLY A 81 4.16 3.41 -0.58
C GLY A 81 4.10 2.00 -1.18
N ILE A 82 2.91 1.48 -1.53
CA ILE A 82 2.74 0.18 -2.18
C ILE A 82 2.60 0.35 -3.70
N THR A 83 3.56 -0.20 -4.45
CA THR A 83 3.57 -0.14 -5.91
C THR A 83 2.79 -1.30 -6.52
N SER A 84 1.75 -0.98 -7.28
CA SER A 84 1.12 -1.88 -8.24
C SER A 84 0.87 -3.32 -7.74
N GLN A 85 1.50 -4.33 -8.38
CA GLN A 85 1.31 -5.76 -8.16
C GLN A 85 1.94 -6.25 -6.85
N ALA A 86 2.56 -5.39 -6.04
CA ALA A 86 3.00 -5.71 -4.70
C ALA A 86 1.86 -6.31 -3.86
N TRP A 87 0.66 -5.71 -3.89
CA TRP A 87 -0.49 -6.25 -3.17
C TRP A 87 -0.92 -7.62 -3.69
N PHE A 88 -0.93 -7.82 -5.00
CA PHE A 88 -1.26 -9.13 -5.56
C PHE A 88 -0.26 -10.19 -5.10
N LEU A 89 1.04 -9.92 -5.24
CA LEU A 89 2.10 -10.88 -4.94
C LEU A 89 2.27 -11.15 -3.44
N HIS A 90 2.36 -10.10 -2.62
CA HIS A 90 2.52 -10.22 -1.18
C HIS A 90 1.25 -10.70 -0.51
N HIS A 91 0.11 -10.07 -0.82
CA HIS A 91 -1.08 -10.24 -0.01
C HIS A 91 -2.08 -11.21 -0.62
N VAL A 92 -2.38 -11.14 -1.92
CA VAL A 92 -3.37 -12.07 -2.52
C VAL A 92 -2.83 -13.48 -2.63
N VAL A 93 -1.65 -13.67 -3.23
CA VAL A 93 -1.08 -15.01 -3.43
C VAL A 93 -0.03 -15.40 -2.40
N GLY A 94 0.47 -14.44 -1.61
CA GLY A 94 1.43 -14.66 -0.52
C GLY A 94 0.78 -14.82 0.86
N HIS A 95 -0.21 -13.99 1.20
CA HIS A 95 -0.88 -14.01 2.51
C HIS A 95 -2.22 -14.72 2.48
N HIS A 96 -3.19 -14.27 1.66
CA HIS A 96 -4.54 -14.85 1.59
C HIS A 96 -4.57 -16.32 1.19
N LYS A 97 -3.51 -16.85 0.59
CA LYS A 97 -3.40 -18.29 0.31
C LYS A 97 -2.78 -19.10 1.44
N ASN A 98 -2.11 -18.45 2.39
CA ASN A 98 -1.23 -19.08 3.37
C ASN A 98 -1.47 -18.62 4.81
N TYR A 99 -2.41 -17.72 5.10
CA TYR A 99 -2.59 -17.11 6.44
C TYR A 99 -2.87 -18.11 7.57
N LEU A 100 -3.39 -19.30 7.26
CA LEU A 100 -3.56 -20.39 8.23
C LEU A 100 -2.21 -21.08 8.57
N ASP A 101 -1.21 -20.97 7.71
CA ASP A 101 0.12 -21.56 7.85
C ASP A 101 1.19 -20.46 7.92
N GLN A 102 1.50 -20.06 9.15
CA GLN A 102 2.45 -18.98 9.46
C GLN A 102 3.90 -19.27 9.01
N THR A 103 4.21 -20.51 8.58
CA THR A 103 5.51 -20.84 7.96
C THR A 103 5.58 -20.44 6.49
N LYS A 104 4.44 -20.21 5.84
CA LYS A 104 4.29 -19.84 4.43
C LYS A 104 3.73 -18.43 4.23
N ASP A 105 3.14 -17.85 5.26
CA ASP A 105 2.48 -16.55 5.20
C ASP A 105 3.47 -15.39 5.05
N GLU A 106 3.35 -14.63 3.95
CA GLU A 106 4.16 -13.43 3.72
C GLU A 106 3.82 -12.28 4.69
N SER A 107 2.65 -12.33 5.34
CA SER A 107 2.26 -11.42 6.42
C SER A 107 2.19 -12.15 7.77
N ARG A 108 3.09 -13.12 8.00
CA ARG A 108 3.12 -13.88 9.26
C ARG A 108 3.24 -12.98 10.49
N TRP A 109 2.46 -13.29 11.52
CA TRP A 109 2.49 -12.64 12.84
C TRP A 109 3.21 -13.48 13.91
N MET A 110 3.60 -14.72 13.57
CA MET A 110 4.38 -15.60 14.44
C MET A 110 5.87 -15.57 14.09
N ARG A 111 6.72 -15.66 15.13
CA ARG A 111 8.15 -15.95 15.01
C ARG A 111 8.36 -17.43 14.68
N GLU A 112 9.59 -17.78 14.33
CA GLU A 112 9.96 -19.16 13.96
C GLU A 112 9.82 -20.16 15.12
N ASP A 113 9.94 -19.69 16.37
CA ASP A 113 9.73 -20.49 17.58
C ASP A 113 8.25 -20.67 17.94
N GLY A 114 7.34 -20.11 17.14
CA GLY A 114 5.89 -20.17 17.37
C GLY A 114 5.34 -19.10 18.31
N THR A 115 6.16 -18.16 18.80
CA THR A 115 5.66 -17.07 19.64
C THR A 115 5.08 -15.92 18.81
N THR A 116 4.06 -15.23 19.33
CA THR A 116 3.45 -14.05 18.68
C THR A 116 4.40 -12.86 18.70
N MET A 117 4.60 -12.21 17.54
CA MET A 117 5.30 -10.92 17.46
C MET A 117 4.51 -9.83 18.18
N GLY A 118 5.23 -8.84 18.73
CA GLY A 118 4.57 -7.62 19.18
C GLY A 118 4.05 -6.80 18.01
N GLU A 119 3.09 -5.91 18.26
CA GLU A 119 2.48 -5.01 17.27
C GLU A 119 3.52 -4.22 16.46
N VAL A 120 4.47 -3.56 17.13
CA VAL A 120 5.52 -2.75 16.48
C VAL A 120 6.47 -3.65 15.68
N GLU A 121 6.88 -4.78 16.24
CA GLU A 121 7.77 -5.74 15.58
C GLU A 121 7.16 -6.27 14.29
N TYR A 122 5.91 -6.73 14.36
CA TYR A 122 5.16 -7.18 13.19
C TYR A 122 5.07 -6.08 12.14
N SER A 123 4.66 -4.88 12.55
CA SER A 123 4.45 -3.75 11.63
C SER A 123 5.71 -3.37 10.90
N VAL A 124 6.84 -3.27 11.62
CA VAL A 124 8.15 -3.00 11.02
C VAL A 124 8.59 -4.16 10.13
N SER A 125 8.45 -5.41 10.60
CA SER A 125 8.81 -6.61 9.84
C SER A 125 8.09 -6.65 8.49
N VAL A 126 6.77 -6.53 8.48
CA VAL A 126 5.95 -6.55 7.26
C VAL A 126 6.25 -5.34 6.36
N ALA A 127 6.34 -4.12 6.92
CA ALA A 127 6.64 -2.93 6.12
C ALA A 127 8.01 -3.00 5.42
N VAL A 128 9.05 -3.46 6.14
CA VAL A 128 10.43 -3.55 5.59
C VAL A 128 10.57 -4.72 4.62
N THR A 129 9.97 -5.87 4.93
CA THR A 129 10.16 -7.09 4.15
C THR A 129 9.11 -7.30 3.06
N GLY A 130 8.05 -6.50 3.02
CA GLY A 130 6.93 -6.69 2.09
C GLY A 130 7.34 -6.69 0.62
N TYR A 131 8.26 -5.83 0.20
CA TYR A 131 8.81 -5.80 -1.15
C TYR A 131 9.69 -7.03 -1.47
N PRO A 132 10.70 -7.37 -0.65
CA PRO A 132 11.45 -8.62 -0.80
C PRO A 132 10.57 -9.88 -0.84
N ARG A 133 9.57 -9.97 0.04
CA ARG A 133 8.59 -11.07 0.10
C ARG A 133 7.74 -11.14 -1.17
N ALA A 134 7.21 -10.01 -1.64
CA ALA A 134 6.50 -9.92 -2.92
C ALA A 134 7.36 -10.39 -4.09
N ALA A 135 8.63 -9.99 -4.15
CA ALA A 135 9.58 -10.43 -5.17
C ALA A 135 9.83 -11.95 -5.11
N GLY A 136 10.01 -12.50 -3.90
CA GLY A 136 10.16 -13.94 -3.66
C GLY A 136 8.97 -14.75 -4.17
N VAL A 137 7.75 -14.33 -3.85
CA VAL A 137 6.52 -14.93 -4.41
C VAL A 137 6.46 -14.76 -5.93
N GLY A 138 6.86 -13.59 -6.43
CA GLY A 138 6.85 -13.21 -7.84
C GLY A 138 7.57 -14.18 -8.78
N PHE A 139 8.58 -14.91 -8.31
CA PHE A 139 9.24 -15.94 -9.12
C PHE A 139 8.30 -17.05 -9.61
N ARG A 140 7.22 -17.33 -8.86
CA ARG A 140 6.17 -18.28 -9.24
C ARG A 140 5.09 -17.65 -10.13
N PHE A 141 5.07 -16.32 -10.27
CA PHE A 141 4.06 -15.54 -11.00
C PHE A 141 4.73 -14.57 -11.99
N PRO A 142 5.41 -15.07 -13.04
CA PRO A 142 6.30 -14.28 -13.89
C PRO A 142 5.60 -13.09 -14.58
N LYS A 143 4.32 -13.23 -14.93
CA LYS A 143 3.54 -12.13 -15.52
C LYS A 143 3.36 -10.97 -14.54
N HIS A 144 3.03 -11.25 -13.28
CA HIS A 144 2.83 -10.24 -12.25
C HIS A 144 4.17 -9.66 -11.80
N MET A 145 5.22 -10.48 -11.73
CA MET A 145 6.59 -10.06 -11.43
C MET A 145 7.12 -9.04 -12.44
N ARG A 146 6.89 -9.27 -13.75
CA ARG A 146 7.29 -8.29 -14.78
C ARG A 146 6.64 -6.93 -14.55
N ILE A 147 5.33 -6.91 -14.31
CA ILE A 147 4.60 -5.66 -14.03
C ILE A 147 5.11 -5.01 -12.73
N PHE A 148 5.29 -5.79 -11.67
CA PHE A 148 5.82 -5.33 -10.39
C PHE A 148 7.17 -4.63 -10.55
N LEU A 149 8.15 -5.29 -11.18
CA LEU A 149 9.48 -4.73 -11.40
C LEU A 149 9.45 -3.50 -12.31
N SER A 150 8.67 -3.51 -13.39
CA SER A 150 8.54 -2.35 -14.27
C SER A 150 7.91 -1.15 -13.55
N MET A 151 6.87 -1.37 -12.74
CA MET A 151 6.21 -0.30 -12.00
C MET A 151 7.07 0.21 -10.84
N ILE A 152 7.84 -0.64 -10.17
CA ILE A 152 8.86 -0.20 -9.21
C ILE A 152 9.87 0.72 -9.89
N LEU A 153 10.41 0.29 -11.04
CA LEU A 153 11.41 1.08 -11.76
C LEU A 153 10.84 2.45 -12.15
N VAL A 154 9.62 2.49 -12.68
CA VAL A 154 8.93 3.76 -12.99
C VAL A 154 8.77 4.61 -11.74
N GLN A 155 8.33 4.03 -10.62
CA GLN A 155 8.14 4.76 -9.37
C GLN A 155 9.45 5.34 -8.84
N ILE A 156 10.54 4.58 -8.88
CA ILE A 156 11.88 5.03 -8.47
C ILE A 156 12.33 6.19 -9.37
N VAL A 157 12.22 6.04 -10.69
CA VAL A 157 12.61 7.11 -11.64
C VAL A 157 11.83 8.40 -11.37
N LEU A 158 10.52 8.31 -11.17
CA LEU A 158 9.68 9.48 -10.89
C LEU A 158 10.06 10.12 -9.55
N LEU A 159 10.19 9.32 -8.48
CA LEU A 159 10.55 9.83 -7.16
C LEU A 159 11.96 10.45 -7.16
N THR A 160 12.94 9.82 -7.82
CA THR A 160 14.28 10.39 -8.01
C THR A 160 14.23 11.70 -8.79
N GLY A 161 13.39 11.81 -9.82
CA GLY A 161 13.17 13.06 -10.54
C GLY A 161 12.63 14.17 -9.64
N LEU A 162 11.68 13.85 -8.75
CA LEU A 162 11.16 14.80 -7.76
C LEU A 162 12.24 15.23 -6.77
N PHE A 163 13.06 14.30 -6.28
CA PHE A 163 14.20 14.62 -5.41
C PHE A 163 15.25 15.50 -6.10
N TYR A 164 15.53 15.24 -7.37
CA TYR A 164 16.43 16.05 -8.17
C TYR A 164 15.91 17.48 -8.35
N TYR A 165 14.60 17.64 -8.55
CA TYR A 165 13.97 18.96 -8.71
C TYR A 165 13.89 19.75 -7.39
N ASN A 166 13.39 19.12 -6.32
CA ASN A 166 13.31 19.73 -4.99
C ASN A 166 13.33 18.63 -3.92
N TRP A 167 14.52 18.36 -3.38
CA TRP A 167 14.74 17.28 -2.42
C TRP A 167 13.91 17.45 -1.14
N PHE A 168 13.73 18.68 -0.66
CA PHE A 168 13.03 18.95 0.60
C PHE A 168 11.54 18.66 0.43
N ASN A 169 10.93 19.19 -0.64
CA ASN A 169 9.52 18.92 -0.90
C ASN A 169 9.28 17.45 -1.25
N ALA A 170 10.20 16.80 -1.98
CA ALA A 170 10.09 15.38 -2.30
C ALA A 170 10.11 14.49 -1.04
N LEU A 171 10.96 14.84 -0.08
CA LEU A 171 11.06 14.12 1.19
C LEU A 171 9.75 14.19 1.99
N PHE A 172 9.20 15.38 2.17
CA PHE A 172 8.05 15.60 3.07
C PHE A 172 6.68 15.37 2.40
N VAL A 173 6.55 15.58 1.09
CA VAL A 173 5.28 15.37 0.36
C VAL A 173 5.14 13.92 -0.11
N PHE A 174 6.24 13.23 -0.44
CA PHE A 174 6.18 11.91 -1.05
C PHE A 174 6.88 10.84 -0.22
N LEU A 175 8.19 10.91 -0.02
CA LEU A 175 8.92 9.77 0.57
C LEU A 175 8.48 9.45 2.01
N LEU A 176 8.43 10.45 2.89
CA LEU A 176 8.00 10.24 4.28
C LEU A 176 6.54 9.76 4.35
N PRO A 177 5.57 10.39 3.67
CA PRO A 177 4.20 9.87 3.62
C PRO A 177 4.12 8.44 3.08
N MET A 178 4.85 8.08 2.02
CA MET A 178 4.88 6.71 1.48
C MET A 178 5.33 5.70 2.54
N VAL A 179 6.41 6.00 3.27
CA VAL A 179 6.95 5.10 4.31
C VAL A 179 5.99 5.00 5.49
N ILE A 180 5.43 6.12 5.94
CA ILE A 180 4.48 6.15 7.07
C ILE A 180 3.19 5.42 6.70
N SER A 181 2.65 5.66 5.51
CA SER A 181 1.46 4.99 4.98
C SER A 181 1.65 3.48 4.89
N LEU A 182 2.81 3.02 4.41
CA LEU A 182 3.15 1.59 4.36
C LEU A 182 3.20 0.98 5.77
N TYR A 183 3.84 1.67 6.72
CA TYR A 183 3.87 1.23 8.11
C TYR A 183 2.47 1.17 8.73
N ILE A 184 1.65 2.21 8.57
CA ILE A 184 0.27 2.27 9.09
C ILE A 184 -0.58 1.14 8.51
N THR A 185 -0.39 0.84 7.22
CA THR A 185 -1.05 -0.29 6.58
C THR A 185 -0.69 -1.61 7.27
N ALA A 186 0.61 -1.90 7.40
CA ALA A 186 1.08 -3.10 8.10
C ALA A 186 0.54 -3.15 9.53
N TRP A 187 0.61 -2.03 10.25
CA TRP A 187 0.12 -1.87 11.60
C TRP A 187 -1.36 -2.21 11.76
N HIS A 188 -2.22 -1.71 10.88
CA HIS A 188 -3.64 -2.05 10.91
C HIS A 188 -3.90 -3.54 10.65
N THR A 189 -3.11 -4.20 9.80
CA THR A 189 -3.30 -5.65 9.54
C THR A 189 -2.93 -6.52 10.73
N TYR A 190 -2.11 -6.05 11.68
CA TYR A 190 -1.80 -6.79 12.90
C TYR A 190 -3.08 -7.16 13.65
N TYR A 191 -3.95 -6.17 13.84
CA TYR A 191 -5.21 -6.32 14.57
C TYR A 191 -6.25 -7.17 13.83
N HIS A 192 -6.02 -7.50 12.55
CA HIS A 192 -6.91 -8.38 11.80
C HIS A 192 -6.59 -9.85 12.07
N HIS A 193 -5.34 -10.23 12.33
CA HIS A 193 -4.93 -11.64 12.33
C HIS A 193 -4.16 -12.11 13.57
N ALA A 194 -3.50 -11.22 14.31
CA ALA A 194 -2.58 -11.63 15.36
C ALA A 194 -3.28 -12.42 16.48
N GLY A 195 -2.69 -13.57 16.85
CA GLY A 195 -3.20 -14.42 17.91
C GLY A 195 -4.37 -15.33 17.53
N ILE A 196 -4.81 -15.31 16.26
CA ILE A 196 -5.86 -16.21 15.77
C ILE A 196 -5.23 -17.50 15.24
N HIS A 197 -5.35 -18.57 16.02
CA HIS A 197 -5.09 -19.93 15.55
C HIS A 197 -6.41 -20.55 15.11
N SER A 198 -6.65 -20.59 13.81
CA SER A 198 -7.83 -21.25 13.24
C SER A 198 -7.41 -22.12 12.06
N ASP A 199 -8.15 -23.18 11.82
CA ASP A 199 -8.12 -23.98 10.58
C ASP A 199 -9.32 -23.64 9.66
N ASP A 200 -10.17 -22.71 10.10
CA ASP A 200 -11.39 -22.28 9.42
C ASP A 200 -11.25 -20.83 8.91
N ASP A 201 -11.46 -20.66 7.61
CA ASP A 201 -11.32 -19.39 6.91
C ASP A 201 -12.26 -18.30 7.46
N PHE A 202 -13.43 -18.68 7.98
CA PHE A 202 -14.41 -17.73 8.51
C PHE A 202 -14.09 -17.19 9.90
N SER A 203 -13.15 -17.82 10.61
CA SER A 203 -12.74 -17.44 11.96
C SER A 203 -11.28 -16.97 12.04
N ALA A 204 -10.58 -16.90 10.92
CA ALA A 204 -9.15 -16.54 10.81
C ALA A 204 -8.86 -15.02 10.80
N SER A 205 -9.86 -14.18 11.08
CA SER A 205 -9.69 -12.73 11.19
C SER A 205 -10.68 -12.08 12.14
N TYR A 206 -10.27 -10.98 12.78
CA TYR A 206 -11.16 -10.11 13.53
C TYR A 206 -11.94 -9.18 12.60
N ASN A 207 -13.26 -9.09 12.80
CA ASN A 207 -14.08 -8.08 12.15
C ASN A 207 -14.14 -6.82 13.03
N CYS A 208 -13.95 -5.65 12.43
CA CYS A 208 -14.24 -4.40 13.12
C CYS A 208 -15.73 -4.06 12.97
N MET A 209 -16.46 -4.13 14.08
CA MET A 209 -17.91 -3.86 14.11
C MET A 209 -18.25 -2.40 14.48
N HIS A 210 -17.23 -1.54 14.59
CA HIS A 210 -17.42 -0.16 15.02
C HIS A 210 -18.02 0.69 13.89
N ARG A 211 -19.06 1.49 14.17
CA ARG A 211 -19.81 2.26 13.16
C ARG A 211 -18.97 3.29 12.39
N TRP A 212 -17.86 3.71 12.98
CA TRP A 212 -16.95 4.69 12.40
C TRP A 212 -15.64 4.08 11.89
N TYR A 213 -15.58 2.75 11.84
CA TYR A 213 -14.57 2.00 11.09
C TYR A 213 -15.12 1.70 9.69
#